data_AF-A0A7S0WRR9-F1
#
_entry.id   AF-A0A7S0WRR9-F1
#
_cell.length_a   1.000
_cell.length_b   1.000
_cell.length_c   1.000
_cell.angle_alpha   90.00
_cell.angle_beta   90.00
_cell.angle_gamma   90.00
#
_symmetry.space_group_name_H-M   'P 1'
#
loop_
_entity.id
_entity.type
_entity.pdbx_description
1 polymer ?
#
loop_
_entity_poly.entity_id
_entity_poly.type
_entity_poly.pdbx_seq_one_letter_code
_entity_poly.pdbx_strand_id
1 'polypeptide(L)'
;QGTCGTCGAFSSVATAESARAAVLKRRAVNELSEQYFYFCNSQPEHDHTCEYGFYMTEIAKEAAENGYRWLKCWPYKPNDGTYWCGFLQCDSAAPYGPTGRFKSVRLSDRTTMKSHIMAYGAVLTGMLTNNFMNNYAGGVIKSYGSEDLTSGHFVSVVGWNDDQRYWIAKNSWGADWGESGFFRISYDNQQFMTANGWLGAPLGFIYTPGRGE
;
A
#
# COMPACT_ATOMS: atom_id res chain seq x y z
N GLN A 1 -7.00 8.02 -1.45
CA GLN A 1 -6.52 8.80 -0.29
C GLN A 1 -7.00 10.25 -0.26
N GLY A 2 -7.59 10.81 -1.33
CA GLY A 2 -7.96 12.23 -1.31
C GLY A 2 -6.72 13.13 -1.16
N THR A 3 -6.83 14.19 -0.36
CA THR A 3 -5.74 15.15 -0.10
C THR A 3 -4.84 14.77 1.07
N CYS A 4 -5.12 13.66 1.75
CA CYS A 4 -4.44 13.26 2.98
C CYS A 4 -3.18 12.43 2.69
N GLY A 5 -2.10 12.62 3.46
CA GLY A 5 -0.79 11.95 3.35
C GLY A 5 -0.75 10.43 3.61
N THR A 6 -1.82 9.70 3.30
CA THR A 6 -2.03 8.29 3.73
C THR A 6 -1.68 7.25 2.65
N CYS A 7 -0.85 7.58 1.67
CA CYS A 7 -0.46 6.64 0.59
C CYS A 7 0.16 5.35 1.13
N GLY A 8 0.93 5.43 2.23
CA GLY A 8 1.46 4.26 2.92
C GLY A 8 0.37 3.31 3.44
N ALA A 9 -0.75 3.86 3.95
CA ALA A 9 -1.88 3.06 4.42
C ALA A 9 -2.58 2.34 3.26
N PHE A 10 -2.87 3.07 2.17
CA PHE A 10 -3.53 2.51 0.98
C PHE A 10 -2.67 1.44 0.30
N SER A 11 -1.38 1.68 0.15
CA SER A 11 -0.47 0.70 -0.46
C SER A 11 -0.28 -0.52 0.45
N SER A 12 -0.22 -0.32 1.77
CA SER A 12 -0.19 -1.42 2.76
C SER A 12 -1.44 -2.28 2.68
N VAL A 13 -2.61 -1.67 2.80
CA VAL A 13 -3.91 -2.34 2.75
C VAL A 13 -4.09 -3.09 1.43
N ALA A 14 -3.83 -2.47 0.28
CA ALA A 14 -3.98 -3.14 -1.02
C ALA A 14 -3.03 -4.35 -1.16
N THR A 15 -1.82 -4.26 -0.61
CA THR A 15 -0.85 -5.37 -0.60
C THR A 15 -1.31 -6.50 0.33
N ALA A 16 -1.86 -6.16 1.49
CA ALA A 16 -2.40 -7.12 2.45
C ALA A 16 -3.64 -7.85 1.92
N GLU A 17 -4.58 -7.12 1.33
CA GLU A 17 -5.77 -7.68 0.67
C GLU A 17 -5.39 -8.66 -0.44
N SER A 18 -4.36 -8.31 -1.24
CA SER A 18 -3.84 -9.18 -2.29
C SER A 18 -3.26 -10.48 -1.71
N ALA A 19 -2.43 -10.37 -0.66
CA ALA A 19 -1.83 -11.53 0.00
C ALA A 19 -2.89 -12.44 0.64
N ARG A 20 -3.87 -11.85 1.31
CA ARG A 20 -5.00 -12.57 1.92
C ARG A 20 -5.84 -13.27 0.86
N ALA A 21 -6.18 -12.58 -0.22
CA ALA A 21 -6.95 -13.14 -1.32
C ALA A 21 -6.24 -14.31 -2.01
N ALA A 22 -4.94 -14.19 -2.25
CA ALA A 22 -4.12 -15.25 -2.84
C ALA A 22 -4.13 -16.52 -1.97
N VAL A 23 -3.92 -16.38 -0.66
CA VAL A 23 -3.89 -17.50 0.28
C VAL A 23 -5.27 -18.15 0.45
N LEU A 24 -6.32 -17.34 0.53
CA LEU A 24 -7.72 -17.82 0.61
C LEU A 24 -8.29 -18.25 -0.75
N LYS A 25 -7.50 -18.20 -1.83
CA LYS A 25 -7.89 -18.58 -3.20
C LYS A 25 -9.18 -17.89 -3.66
N ARG A 26 -9.30 -16.60 -3.39
CA ARG A 26 -10.44 -15.77 -3.77
C ARG A 26 -9.98 -14.49 -4.46
N ARG A 27 -10.94 -13.73 -5.00
CA ARG A 27 -10.63 -12.40 -5.55
C ARG A 27 -10.29 -11.42 -4.43
N ALA A 28 -9.33 -10.54 -4.68
CA ALA A 28 -9.08 -9.40 -3.81
C ALA A 28 -10.32 -8.51 -3.81
N VAL A 29 -10.72 -8.08 -2.62
CA VAL A 29 -11.85 -7.19 -2.38
C VAL A 29 -11.41 -6.12 -1.40
N ASN A 30 -11.90 -4.89 -1.59
CA ASN A 30 -11.64 -3.81 -0.66
C ASN A 30 -12.44 -4.07 0.62
N GLU A 31 -11.77 -4.52 1.66
CA GLU A 31 -12.39 -4.96 2.91
C GLU A 31 -11.58 -4.57 4.14
N LEU A 32 -10.31 -4.17 4.00
CA LEU A 32 -9.45 -3.75 5.09
C LEU A 32 -9.42 -2.21 5.18
N SER A 33 -9.27 -1.69 6.39
CA SER A 33 -9.43 -0.27 6.69
C SER A 33 -8.09 0.47 6.67
N GLU A 34 -7.92 1.39 5.72
CA GLU A 34 -6.83 2.38 5.74
C GLU A 34 -6.99 3.36 6.91
N GLN A 35 -8.23 3.67 7.30
CA GLN A 35 -8.52 4.54 8.44
C GLN A 35 -7.90 3.97 9.71
N TYR A 36 -8.17 2.70 10.00
CA TYR A 36 -7.63 2.03 11.17
C TYR A 36 -6.11 1.90 11.10
N PHE A 37 -5.60 1.46 9.94
CA PHE A 37 -4.17 1.19 9.76
C PHE A 37 -3.31 2.44 10.01
N TYR A 38 -3.79 3.63 9.62
CA TYR A 38 -3.05 4.87 9.86
C TYR A 38 -3.42 5.57 11.15
N PHE A 39 -4.70 5.91 11.34
CA PHE A 39 -5.10 6.84 12.39
C PHE A 39 -5.23 6.18 13.77
N CYS A 40 -5.44 4.86 13.82
CA CYS A 40 -5.83 4.17 15.04
C CYS A 40 -4.75 3.40 15.74
N ASN A 41 -3.53 3.45 15.22
CA ASN A 41 -2.43 2.77 15.86
C ASN A 41 -1.61 3.65 16.80
N SER A 42 -1.09 2.99 17.84
CA SER A 42 -0.33 3.50 18.95
C SER A 42 1.15 3.74 18.64
N GLN A 43 1.52 4.22 17.45
CA GLN A 43 2.88 4.74 17.28
C GLN A 43 2.91 6.13 17.93
N PRO A 44 3.65 6.33 19.05
CA PRO A 44 3.61 7.58 19.80
C PRO A 44 4.42 8.70 19.13
N GLU A 45 5.12 8.41 18.05
CA GLU A 45 6.17 9.26 17.50
C GLU A 45 5.66 10.31 16.52
N HIS A 46 4.42 10.15 15.98
CA HIS A 46 3.82 11.09 15.04
C HIS A 46 2.34 11.32 15.35
N ASP A 47 1.93 12.58 15.31
CA ASP A 47 0.52 12.92 15.22
C ASP A 47 0.04 12.40 13.85
N HIS A 48 -0.65 11.25 13.84
CA HIS A 48 -1.21 10.63 12.65
C HIS A 48 -2.29 11.53 12.06
N THR A 49 -1.85 12.56 11.33
CA THR A 49 -2.66 13.59 10.70
C THR A 49 -2.47 13.50 9.20
N CYS A 50 -3.28 14.24 8.46
CA CYS A 50 -3.13 14.28 7.01
C CYS A 50 -1.86 14.96 6.50
N GLU A 51 -1.09 15.61 7.38
CA GLU A 51 0.13 16.34 7.02
C GLU A 51 1.35 15.42 6.95
N TYR A 52 1.32 14.28 7.65
CA TYR A 52 2.44 13.36 7.73
C TYR A 52 2.20 12.09 6.90
N GLY A 53 3.30 11.51 6.44
CA GLY A 53 3.31 10.24 5.72
C GLY A 53 3.57 9.06 6.64
N PHE A 54 3.90 7.93 6.03
CA PHE A 54 4.48 6.77 6.71
C PHE A 54 5.95 6.62 6.34
N TYR A 55 6.74 6.04 7.24
CA TYR A 55 7.98 5.36 6.88
C TYR A 55 7.71 3.88 6.57
N MET A 56 8.48 3.30 5.64
CA MET A 56 8.38 1.89 5.28
C MET A 56 8.53 0.95 6.49
N THR A 57 9.37 1.33 7.46
CA THR A 57 9.56 0.59 8.72
C THR A 57 8.33 0.59 9.60
N GLU A 58 7.59 1.69 9.64
CA GLU A 58 6.34 1.81 10.41
C GLU A 58 5.26 0.95 9.78
N ILE A 59 5.13 0.97 8.44
CA ILE A 59 4.20 0.09 7.71
C ILE A 59 4.48 -1.37 8.05
N ALA A 60 5.76 -1.79 8.01
CA ALA A 60 6.15 -3.16 8.31
C ALA A 60 5.81 -3.55 9.76
N LYS A 61 6.12 -2.68 10.73
CA LYS A 61 5.83 -2.89 12.15
C LYS A 61 4.33 -3.00 12.39
N GLU A 62 3.57 -2.08 11.82
CA GLU A 62 2.13 -1.98 11.97
C GLU A 62 1.41 -3.23 11.45
N ALA A 63 1.75 -3.64 10.23
CA ALA A 63 1.20 -4.85 9.62
C ALA A 63 1.49 -6.12 10.45
N ALA A 64 2.64 -6.18 11.12
CA ALA A 64 3.08 -7.34 11.89
C ALA A 64 2.51 -7.38 13.32
N GLU A 65 2.47 -6.25 14.01
CA GLU A 65 2.08 -6.17 15.43
C GLU A 65 0.57 -6.05 15.62
N ASN A 66 -0.08 -5.21 14.81
CA ASN A 66 -1.48 -4.83 15.01
C ASN A 66 -2.41 -5.40 13.93
N GLY A 67 -1.85 -5.65 12.74
CA GLY A 67 -2.55 -6.20 11.60
C GLY A 67 -3.57 -5.22 11.03
N TYR A 68 -4.69 -5.74 10.56
CA TYR A 68 -5.70 -4.95 9.87
C TYR A 68 -7.06 -5.10 10.54
N ARG A 69 -7.96 -4.15 10.25
CA ARG A 69 -9.37 -4.18 10.65
C ARG A 69 -10.26 -4.04 9.44
N TRP A 70 -11.52 -4.44 9.58
CA TRP A 70 -12.47 -4.35 8.48
C TRP A 70 -12.83 -2.89 8.15
N LEU A 71 -12.78 -2.55 6.86
CA LEU A 71 -13.22 -1.28 6.28
C LEU A 71 -14.64 -0.90 6.71
N LYS A 72 -15.54 -1.88 6.82
CA LYS A 72 -16.92 -1.64 7.26
C LYS A 72 -17.02 -1.12 8.70
N CYS A 73 -16.04 -1.45 9.56
CA CYS A 73 -16.01 -1.01 10.96
C CYS A 73 -15.29 0.35 11.09
N TRP A 74 -14.28 0.61 10.24
CA TRP A 74 -13.58 1.90 10.17
C TRP A 74 -13.53 2.41 8.72
N PRO A 75 -14.61 3.03 8.21
CA PRO A 75 -14.59 3.63 6.89
C PRO A 75 -13.57 4.77 6.80
N TYR A 76 -12.95 4.96 5.63
CA TYR A 76 -11.99 6.02 5.41
C TYR A 76 -12.63 7.41 5.43
N LYS A 77 -12.29 8.22 6.44
CA LYS A 77 -12.78 9.57 6.69
C LYS A 77 -11.67 10.46 7.29
N PRO A 78 -10.73 10.92 6.46
CA PRO A 78 -9.57 11.71 6.94
C PRO A 78 -9.90 13.17 7.31
N ASN A 79 -11.05 13.71 6.88
CA ASN A 79 -11.33 15.16 6.87
C ASN A 79 -12.43 15.60 7.86
N ASP A 80 -12.96 14.73 8.71
CA ASP A 80 -14.07 15.09 9.61
C ASP A 80 -13.62 15.68 10.96
N GLY A 81 -12.32 16.02 11.10
CA GLY A 81 -11.75 16.60 12.32
C GLY A 81 -11.67 15.61 13.50
N THR A 82 -12.23 14.42 13.31
CA THR A 82 -12.15 13.28 14.18
C THR A 82 -11.17 12.29 13.56
N TYR A 83 -9.89 12.37 13.95
CA TYR A 83 -8.95 11.24 13.86
C TYR A 83 -9.36 10.11 14.81
N TRP A 84 -10.67 9.89 14.91
CA TRP A 84 -11.33 9.25 16.01
C TRP A 84 -11.39 7.77 15.72
N CYS A 85 -10.56 7.08 16.45
CA CYS A 85 -10.58 5.64 16.57
C CYS A 85 -11.57 5.22 17.66
N GLY A 86 -12.60 6.04 17.87
CA GLY A 86 -13.73 5.67 18.68
C GLY A 86 -14.44 4.48 18.08
N PHE A 87 -14.91 3.63 18.98
CA PHE A 87 -15.62 2.40 18.70
C PHE A 87 -16.85 2.67 17.80
N LEU A 88 -16.74 2.33 16.52
CA LEU A 88 -17.88 2.26 15.61
C LEU A 88 -18.39 0.81 15.57
N GLN A 89 -19.59 0.61 16.12
CA GLN A 89 -20.66 -0.37 15.79
C GLN A 89 -20.34 -1.85 15.52
N CYS A 90 -19.09 -2.30 15.60
CA CYS A 90 -18.73 -3.71 15.53
C CYS A 90 -18.67 -4.36 16.94
N ASP A 91 -18.89 -3.60 18.01
CA ASP A 91 -18.61 -3.86 19.45
C ASP A 91 -19.04 -5.18 20.12
N SER A 92 -19.69 -6.13 19.46
CA SER A 92 -20.25 -7.30 20.16
C SER A 92 -19.47 -8.62 20.08
N ALA A 93 -18.31 -8.72 19.40
CA ALA A 93 -17.38 -9.86 19.53
C ALA A 93 -16.06 -9.68 18.74
N ALA A 94 -14.92 -9.67 19.43
CA ALA A 94 -13.61 -9.78 18.80
C ALA A 94 -13.46 -11.09 17.97
N PRO A 95 -12.59 -11.11 16.93
CA PRO A 95 -11.72 -10.03 16.47
C PRO A 95 -12.30 -9.29 15.25
N TYR A 96 -12.32 -7.95 15.30
CA TYR A 96 -12.88 -7.05 14.28
C TYR A 96 -12.01 -6.84 13.03
N GLY A 97 -11.19 -7.83 12.70
CA GLY A 97 -10.33 -7.87 11.53
C GLY A 97 -10.14 -9.31 11.07
N PRO A 98 -9.38 -9.54 9.99
CA PRO A 98 -8.97 -10.90 9.64
C PRO A 98 -8.32 -11.56 10.86
N THR A 99 -8.75 -12.79 11.19
CA THR A 99 -8.24 -13.56 12.34
C THR A 99 -6.84 -14.09 12.09
N GLY A 100 -6.40 -14.08 10.82
CA GLY A 100 -5.05 -14.41 10.43
C GLY A 100 -4.03 -13.32 10.75
N ARG A 101 -2.78 -13.64 10.45
CA ARG A 101 -1.61 -12.80 10.72
C ARG A 101 -0.93 -12.43 9.43
N PHE A 102 -0.39 -11.22 9.39
CA PHE A 102 0.46 -10.75 8.31
C PHE A 102 1.91 -10.74 8.76
N LYS A 103 2.80 -11.15 7.85
CA LYS A 103 4.25 -10.99 7.99
C LYS A 103 4.76 -10.17 6.82
N SER A 104 5.50 -9.11 7.13
CA SER A 104 6.24 -8.35 6.12
C SER A 104 7.57 -9.00 5.78
N VAL A 105 7.92 -9.04 4.50
CA VAL A 105 9.22 -9.47 4.00
C VAL A 105 9.83 -8.36 3.15
N ARG A 106 11.10 -8.02 3.42
CA ARG A 106 11.85 -7.11 2.56
C ARG A 106 12.32 -7.86 1.33
N LEU A 107 12.12 -7.27 0.16
CA LEU A 107 12.48 -7.85 -1.13
C LEU A 107 13.59 -7.00 -1.75
N SER A 108 14.66 -7.65 -2.20
CA SER A 108 15.89 -6.95 -2.60
C SER A 108 16.24 -7.07 -4.08
N ASP A 109 15.60 -7.96 -4.82
CA ASP A 109 15.87 -8.14 -6.25
C ASP A 109 14.59 -8.40 -7.06
N ARG A 110 14.70 -8.21 -8.37
CA ARG A 110 13.55 -8.31 -9.30
C ARG A 110 12.92 -9.71 -9.31
N THR A 111 13.72 -10.77 -9.15
CA THR A 111 13.23 -12.15 -9.22
C THR A 111 12.40 -12.47 -7.98
N THR A 112 12.89 -12.09 -6.80
CA THR A 112 12.13 -12.26 -5.54
C THR A 112 10.86 -11.42 -5.53
N MET A 113 10.90 -10.20 -6.04
CA MET A 113 9.71 -9.35 -6.19
C MET A 113 8.64 -9.97 -7.10
N LYS A 114 9.02 -10.44 -8.30
CA LYS A 114 8.10 -11.11 -9.22
C LYS A 114 7.53 -12.39 -8.63
N SER A 115 8.37 -13.18 -7.97
CA SER A 115 7.93 -14.42 -7.32
C SER A 115 6.93 -14.13 -6.20
N HIS A 116 7.16 -13.05 -5.43
CA HIS A 116 6.23 -12.61 -4.40
C HIS A 116 4.89 -12.14 -4.98
N ILE A 117 4.91 -11.36 -6.07
CA ILE A 117 3.69 -10.95 -6.79
C ILE A 117 2.91 -12.17 -7.29
N MET A 118 3.58 -13.20 -7.82
CA MET A 118 2.89 -14.43 -8.26
C MET A 118 2.24 -15.18 -7.11
N ALA A 119 2.89 -15.22 -5.94
CA ALA A 119 2.44 -15.99 -4.79
C ALA A 119 1.38 -15.25 -3.96
N TYR A 120 1.48 -13.92 -3.85
CA TYR A 120 0.72 -13.10 -2.92
C TYR A 120 0.06 -11.87 -3.57
N GLY A 121 0.14 -11.74 -4.89
CA GLY A 121 -0.60 -10.77 -5.68
C GLY A 121 0.01 -9.36 -5.77
N ALA A 122 0.77 -8.91 -4.76
CA ALA A 122 1.33 -7.56 -4.78
C ALA A 122 2.60 -7.39 -3.93
N VAL A 123 3.35 -6.32 -4.24
CA VAL A 123 4.48 -5.81 -3.47
C VAL A 123 4.32 -4.31 -3.27
N LEU A 124 4.43 -3.85 -2.03
CA LEU A 124 4.45 -2.43 -1.69
C LEU A 124 5.82 -1.84 -1.99
N THR A 125 5.86 -0.67 -2.61
CA THR A 125 7.11 0.07 -2.80
C THR A 125 6.88 1.57 -2.63
N GLY A 126 7.95 2.27 -2.27
CA GLY A 126 7.97 3.72 -2.26
C GLY A 126 8.62 4.26 -3.52
N MET A 127 8.24 5.47 -3.89
CA MET A 127 8.78 6.23 -5.00
C MET A 127 8.85 7.69 -4.63
N LEU A 128 9.73 8.42 -5.32
CA LEU A 128 9.66 9.86 -5.35
C LEU A 128 8.74 10.29 -6.48
N THR A 129 8.00 11.36 -6.25
CA THR A 129 7.05 11.96 -7.19
C THR A 129 7.30 13.46 -7.32
N ASN A 130 6.80 14.03 -8.41
CA ASN A 130 6.74 15.46 -8.69
C ASN A 130 5.44 15.75 -9.47
N ASN A 131 5.31 16.95 -10.07
CA ASN A 131 4.07 17.32 -10.77
C ASN A 131 3.80 16.49 -12.03
N PHE A 132 4.80 15.78 -12.57
CA PHE A 132 4.59 14.85 -13.68
C PHE A 132 3.46 13.87 -13.37
N MET A 133 3.42 13.36 -12.14
CA MET A 133 2.42 12.37 -11.73
C MET A 133 1.00 12.95 -11.69
N ASN A 134 0.84 14.26 -11.49
CA ASN A 134 -0.48 14.91 -11.53
C ASN A 134 -1.10 14.87 -12.94
N ASN A 135 -0.25 14.86 -13.98
CA ASN A 135 -0.67 14.90 -15.38
C ASN A 135 -0.54 13.54 -16.09
N TYR A 136 -0.15 12.48 -15.38
CA TYR A 136 -0.02 11.16 -15.98
C TYR A 136 -1.40 10.62 -16.40
N ALA A 137 -1.55 10.39 -17.71
CA ALA A 137 -2.76 9.81 -18.31
C ALA A 137 -2.52 8.41 -18.90
N GLY A 138 -1.26 7.97 -19.02
CA GLY A 138 -0.91 6.66 -19.54
C GLY A 138 0.49 6.57 -20.13
N GLY A 139 0.88 5.34 -20.48
CA GLY A 139 2.20 5.01 -21.04
C GLY A 139 3.19 4.54 -19.99
N VAL A 140 4.40 4.17 -20.43
CA VAL A 140 5.46 3.71 -19.53
C VAL A 140 6.29 4.89 -19.06
N ILE A 141 6.26 5.17 -17.76
CA ILE A 141 7.09 6.20 -17.12
C ILE A 141 8.55 5.78 -17.23
N LYS A 142 9.35 6.57 -17.95
CA LYS A 142 10.80 6.37 -18.09
C LYS A 142 11.61 7.41 -17.32
N SER A 143 11.10 8.63 -17.23
CA SER A 143 11.58 9.66 -16.29
C SER A 143 10.37 10.46 -15.79
N TYR A 144 10.57 11.18 -14.69
CA TYR A 144 9.58 12.11 -14.14
C TYR A 144 9.71 13.51 -14.76
N GLY A 145 10.20 13.62 -16.00
CA GLY A 145 10.54 14.90 -16.62
C GLY A 145 11.83 15.51 -16.07
N SER A 146 11.97 16.83 -16.18
CA SER A 146 13.13 17.62 -15.74
C SER A 146 12.91 18.34 -14.40
N GLU A 147 11.74 18.19 -13.80
CA GLU A 147 11.43 18.79 -12.50
C GLU A 147 12.06 17.99 -11.36
N ASP A 148 12.42 18.72 -10.30
CA ASP A 148 12.92 18.10 -9.07
C ASP A 148 11.87 17.16 -8.46
N LEU A 149 12.37 16.10 -7.84
CA LEU A 149 11.56 15.16 -7.09
C LEU A 149 11.26 15.76 -5.71
N THR A 150 9.99 16.01 -5.42
CA THR A 150 9.59 16.87 -4.29
C THR A 150 8.85 16.15 -3.17
N SER A 151 8.36 14.93 -3.39
CA SER A 151 7.59 14.20 -2.38
C SER A 151 7.76 12.70 -2.46
N GLY A 152 7.69 12.03 -1.30
CA GLY A 152 7.65 10.58 -1.18
C GLY A 152 6.22 10.05 -1.32
N HIS A 153 6.05 8.95 -2.03
CA HIS A 153 4.75 8.32 -2.28
C HIS A 153 4.86 6.80 -2.26
N PHE A 154 3.85 6.11 -1.72
CA PHE A 154 3.81 4.64 -1.71
C PHE A 154 2.71 4.12 -2.62
N VAL A 155 3.01 3.00 -3.29
CA VAL A 155 2.14 2.34 -4.27
C VAL A 155 2.25 0.81 -4.13
N SER A 156 1.32 0.08 -4.73
CA SER A 156 1.36 -1.39 -4.77
C SER A 156 1.64 -1.89 -6.19
N VAL A 157 2.74 -2.58 -6.40
CA VAL A 157 3.06 -3.24 -7.67
C VAL A 157 2.34 -4.58 -7.74
N VAL A 158 1.51 -4.74 -8.78
CA VAL A 158 0.60 -5.89 -8.95
C VAL A 158 0.96 -6.78 -10.14
N GLY A 159 1.95 -6.38 -10.93
CA GLY A 159 2.31 -7.10 -12.15
C GLY A 159 3.46 -6.45 -12.89
N TRP A 160 3.79 -7.03 -14.03
CA TRP A 160 4.88 -6.57 -14.88
C TRP A 160 4.74 -7.09 -16.31
N ASN A 161 5.56 -6.54 -17.21
CA ASN A 161 5.75 -7.07 -18.56
C ASN A 161 7.26 -7.12 -18.85
N ASP A 162 7.77 -8.32 -19.13
CA ASP A 162 9.20 -8.52 -19.41
C ASP A 162 9.61 -8.08 -20.81
N ASP A 163 8.75 -8.30 -21.81
CA ASP A 163 9.00 -7.91 -23.19
C ASP A 163 9.09 -6.39 -23.33
N GLN A 164 8.20 -5.68 -22.63
CA GLN A 164 8.11 -4.22 -22.63
C GLN A 164 8.86 -3.57 -21.46
N ARG A 165 9.49 -4.38 -20.59
CA ARG A 165 10.33 -3.97 -19.46
C ARG A 165 9.72 -2.93 -18.51
N TYR A 166 8.53 -3.20 -17.97
CA TYR A 166 7.90 -2.34 -16.96
C TYR A 166 7.20 -3.09 -15.84
N TRP A 167 6.99 -2.37 -14.74
CA TRP A 167 6.08 -2.73 -13.65
C TRP A 167 4.70 -2.11 -13.86
N ILE A 168 3.67 -2.77 -13.33
CA ILE A 168 2.30 -2.26 -13.25
C ILE A 168 2.01 -1.97 -11.78
N ALA A 169 1.70 -0.72 -11.46
CA ALA A 169 1.49 -0.28 -10.09
C ALA A 169 0.10 0.33 -9.92
N LYS A 170 -0.59 -0.08 -8.85
CA LYS A 170 -1.85 0.48 -8.35
C LYS A 170 -1.54 1.74 -7.55
N ASN A 171 -2.17 2.85 -7.92
CA ASN A 171 -2.11 4.11 -7.19
C ASN A 171 -3.35 4.28 -6.29
N SER A 172 -3.33 5.30 -5.43
CA SER A 172 -4.36 5.60 -4.43
C SER A 172 -5.07 6.94 -4.68
N TRP A 173 -5.05 7.44 -5.92
CA TRP A 173 -5.62 8.74 -6.32
C TRP A 173 -6.96 8.63 -7.07
N GLY A 174 -7.63 7.49 -6.97
CA GLY A 174 -8.93 7.25 -7.61
C GLY A 174 -8.80 6.59 -8.98
N ALA A 175 -9.92 6.04 -9.46
CA ALA A 175 -9.96 5.29 -10.72
C ALA A 175 -9.87 6.20 -11.95
N ASP A 176 -10.24 7.47 -11.84
CA ASP A 176 -10.20 8.41 -12.97
C ASP A 176 -8.77 8.91 -13.28
N TRP A 177 -7.81 8.64 -12.40
CA TRP A 177 -6.41 9.01 -12.58
C TRP A 177 -5.64 7.95 -13.38
N GLY A 178 -4.77 8.37 -14.30
CA GLY A 178 -3.89 7.47 -15.04
C GLY A 178 -4.62 6.38 -15.82
N GLU A 179 -4.14 5.16 -15.72
CA GLU A 179 -4.67 3.99 -16.43
C GLU A 179 -5.70 3.28 -15.55
N SER A 180 -6.86 3.91 -15.33
CA SER A 180 -7.91 3.41 -14.41
C SER A 180 -7.45 3.27 -12.95
N GLY A 181 -6.66 4.21 -12.45
CA GLY A 181 -6.03 4.20 -11.13
C GLY A 181 -4.67 3.50 -11.09
N PHE A 182 -4.15 3.06 -12.22
CA PHE A 182 -2.85 2.41 -12.35
C PHE A 182 -1.86 3.25 -13.16
N PHE A 183 -0.60 2.86 -13.11
CA PHE A 183 0.44 3.36 -14.00
C PHE A 183 1.45 2.26 -14.31
N ARG A 184 2.20 2.48 -15.39
CA ARG A 184 3.32 1.63 -15.79
C ARG A 184 4.63 2.39 -15.65
N ILE A 185 5.65 1.73 -15.10
CA ILE A 185 6.96 2.35 -14.88
C ILE A 185 8.09 1.43 -15.30
N SER A 186 9.06 1.98 -16.02
CA SER A 186 10.18 1.24 -16.60
C SER A 186 11.03 0.55 -15.54
N TYR A 187 11.53 -0.64 -15.87
CA TYR A 187 12.56 -1.33 -15.10
C TYR A 187 13.88 -0.56 -14.97
N ASP A 188 14.11 0.39 -15.86
CA ASP A 188 15.34 1.18 -15.89
C ASP A 188 15.28 2.37 -14.92
N ASN A 189 14.14 2.58 -14.25
CA ASN A 189 14.05 3.52 -13.13
C ASN A 189 14.88 3.01 -11.95
N GLN A 190 15.92 3.75 -11.59
CA GLN A 190 16.91 3.31 -10.58
C GLN A 190 16.41 3.39 -9.13
N GLN A 191 15.29 4.06 -8.87
CA GLN A 191 14.75 4.29 -7.53
C GLN A 191 13.50 3.45 -7.25
N PHE A 192 12.83 2.94 -8.28
CA PHE A 192 11.60 2.17 -8.15
C PHE A 192 11.88 0.66 -8.07
N MET A 193 11.25 -0.04 -7.12
CA MET A 193 11.39 -1.51 -6.98
C MET A 193 12.85 -1.96 -6.83
N THR A 194 13.59 -1.30 -5.93
CA THR A 194 15.00 -1.59 -5.63
C THR A 194 15.26 -1.64 -4.11
N ALA A 195 16.20 -2.46 -3.68
CA ALA A 195 16.57 -2.60 -2.26
C ALA A 195 16.99 -1.28 -1.60
N ASN A 196 17.57 -0.36 -2.39
CA ASN A 196 18.07 0.94 -1.94
C ASN A 196 17.14 2.08 -2.38
N GLY A 197 15.85 1.81 -2.60
CA GLY A 197 14.87 2.84 -2.90
C GLY A 197 14.85 3.91 -1.80
N TRP A 198 14.58 5.16 -2.18
CA TRP A 198 14.67 6.31 -1.28
C TRP A 198 13.81 6.16 -0.01
N LEU A 199 12.62 5.56 -0.14
CA LEU A 199 11.71 5.28 0.97
C LEU A 199 11.93 3.91 1.62
N GLY A 200 13.00 3.20 1.26
CA GLY A 200 13.33 1.86 1.74
C GLY A 200 13.00 0.74 0.75
N ALA A 201 13.49 -0.45 1.07
CA ALA A 201 13.30 -1.65 0.26
C ALA A 201 11.81 -2.02 0.12
N PRO A 202 11.37 -2.51 -1.06
CA PRO A 202 10.01 -3.01 -1.26
C PRO A 202 9.62 -4.07 -0.23
N LEU A 203 8.34 -4.04 0.16
CA LEU A 203 7.75 -4.94 1.14
C LEU A 203 6.73 -5.86 0.46
N GLY A 204 6.96 -7.16 0.56
CA GLY A 204 5.94 -8.17 0.32
C GLY A 204 5.22 -8.54 1.62
N PHE A 205 3.95 -8.88 1.56
CA PHE A 205 3.21 -9.44 2.70
C PHE A 205 2.87 -10.91 2.48
N ILE A 206 2.99 -11.69 3.55
CA ILE A 206 2.58 -13.09 3.64
C ILE A 206 1.42 -13.17 4.62
N TYR A 207 0.32 -13.80 4.21
CA TYR A 207 -0.84 -14.01 5.05
C TYR A 207 -0.89 -15.45 5.58
N THR A 208 -1.09 -15.61 6.89
CA THR A 208 -1.36 -16.89 7.52
C THR A 208 -2.78 -16.87 8.08
N PRO A 209 -3.73 -17.67 7.55
CA PRO A 209 -5.11 -17.67 8.01
C PRO A 209 -5.21 -18.02 9.50
N GLY A 210 -6.15 -17.37 10.19
CA GLY A 210 -6.53 -17.74 11.55
C GLY A 210 -7.52 -18.90 11.56
N ARG A 211 -7.91 -19.35 12.75
CA ARG A 211 -8.95 -20.38 12.87
C ARG A 211 -10.28 -19.84 12.34
N GLY A 212 -10.90 -20.57 11.41
CA GLY A 212 -12.25 -20.26 10.90
C GLY A 212 -12.29 -19.34 9.68
N GLU A 213 -11.15 -19.08 9.03
CA GLU A 213 -11.07 -18.44 7.72
C GLU A 213 -10.84 -19.41 6.56
#